data_AF-A0A3R9FII9-F1
#
_entry.id   AF-A0A3R9FII9-F1
#
_cell.length_a   1.000
_cell.length_b   1.000
_cell.length_c   1.000
_cell.angle_alpha   90.00
_cell.angle_beta   90.00
_cell.angle_gamma   90.00
#
_symmetry.space_group_name_H-M   'P 1'
#
loop_
_entity.id
_entity.type
_entity.pdbx_description
1 polymer ?
#
loop_
_entity_poly.entity_id
_entity_poly.type
_entity_poly.pdbx_seq_one_letter_code
_entity_poly.pdbx_strand_id
1 'polypeptide(L)'
;MQANDFELEAHAPFSLNYLVFLQNIFLNQDRKAENRLLHPYLDSSKWGLLPGEEFITNFKAVWKETLQKNSDRRLDHYGIIHDQQLLFERLFVQNEEGHHGFTESSAAFLAWWDSMAGRIAVERVFDADMMQKVYQELVLSLTTNPKNNRLVIDLLYDRPVLTDQCMGTWYIALPIEDLFIKDRRNHAMELMRASCL
;
A
#
# COMPACT_ATOMS: atom_id res chain seq x y z
N MET A 1 12.31 15.92 32.19
CA MET A 1 11.96 15.95 30.76
C MET A 1 10.97 14.81 30.56
N GLN A 2 9.68 15.10 30.39
CA GLN A 2 8.70 14.04 30.12
C GLN A 2 9.05 13.46 28.75
N ALA A 3 9.34 12.15 28.70
CA ALA A 3 9.44 11.45 27.44
C ALA A 3 8.06 11.55 26.76
N ASN A 4 8.02 12.07 25.53
CA ASN A 4 6.86 11.88 24.68
C ASN A 4 6.75 10.37 24.46
N ASP A 5 5.72 9.72 25.00
CA ASP A 5 5.44 8.28 24.78
C ASP A 5 4.97 8.01 23.33
N PHE A 6 5.41 8.79 22.36
CA PHE A 6 5.04 8.57 20.96
C PHE A 6 5.72 7.30 20.44
N GLU A 7 4.93 6.45 19.79
CA GLU A 7 5.36 5.24 19.14
C GLU A 7 5.11 5.33 17.63
N LEU A 8 6.04 4.80 16.85
CA LEU A 8 5.91 4.70 15.41
C LEU A 8 6.04 3.24 15.02
N GLU A 9 5.03 2.73 14.34
CA GLU A 9 5.00 1.38 13.82
C GLU A 9 4.95 1.48 12.30
N ALA A 10 5.84 0.76 11.60
CA ALA A 10 5.84 0.75 10.14
C ALA A 10 5.84 -0.67 9.62
N HIS A 11 5.04 -0.91 8.58
CA HIS A 11 4.85 -2.20 7.95
C HIS A 11 4.84 -2.03 6.43
N ALA A 12 4.92 -3.14 5.70
CA ALA A 12 4.65 -3.17 4.26
C ALA A 12 3.64 -4.27 3.99
N PRO A 13 2.33 -4.01 4.19
CA PRO A 13 1.32 -5.06 4.18
C PRO A 13 1.13 -5.63 2.77
N PHE A 14 1.07 -6.97 2.67
CA PHE A 14 0.89 -7.66 1.39
C PHE A 14 -0.42 -7.25 0.70
N SER A 15 -1.47 -7.02 1.48
CA SER A 15 -2.81 -6.68 0.98
C SER A 15 -2.85 -5.37 0.18
N LEU A 16 -2.30 -4.27 0.71
CA LEU A 16 -2.26 -2.99 -0.01
C LEU A 16 -1.25 -3.03 -1.15
N ASN A 17 -0.10 -3.66 -0.94
CA ASN A 17 0.91 -3.78 -1.99
C ASN A 17 0.44 -4.66 -3.16
N TYR A 18 -0.37 -5.67 -2.90
CA TYR A 18 -1.04 -6.45 -3.95
C TYR A 18 -2.04 -5.63 -4.76
N LEU A 19 -2.79 -4.72 -4.12
CA LEU A 19 -3.66 -3.80 -4.84
C LEU A 19 -2.85 -2.85 -5.73
N VAL A 20 -1.76 -2.29 -5.23
CA VAL A 20 -0.86 -1.45 -6.07
C VAL A 20 -0.26 -2.26 -7.22
N PHE A 21 0.08 -3.53 -7.00
CA PHE A 21 0.53 -4.46 -8.05
C PHE A 21 -0.51 -4.65 -9.15
N LEU A 22 -1.76 -4.97 -8.79
CA LEU A 22 -2.86 -5.13 -9.76
C LEU A 22 -3.19 -3.81 -10.48
N GLN A 23 -3.20 -2.70 -9.76
CA GLN A 23 -3.39 -1.37 -10.33
C GLN A 23 -2.37 -1.09 -11.44
N ASN A 24 -1.09 -1.33 -11.18
CA ASN A 24 -0.02 -1.03 -12.13
C ASN A 24 -0.16 -1.89 -13.39
N ILE A 25 -0.55 -3.15 -13.24
CA ILE A 25 -0.85 -4.06 -14.35
C ILE A 25 -2.04 -3.55 -15.16
N PHE A 26 -3.15 -3.19 -14.51
CA PHE A 26 -4.33 -2.63 -15.16
C PHE A 26 -3.99 -1.36 -15.95
N LEU A 27 -3.27 -0.42 -15.34
CA LEU A 27 -2.87 0.83 -15.99
C LEU A 27 -1.94 0.61 -17.19
N ASN A 28 -1.11 -0.44 -17.17
CA ASN A 28 -0.26 -0.78 -18.29
C ASN A 28 -1.05 -1.34 -19.50
N GLN A 29 -2.27 -1.85 -19.32
CA GLN A 29 -3.10 -2.35 -20.43
C GLN A 29 -3.54 -1.22 -21.37
N ASP A 30 -3.86 -0.06 -20.81
CA ASP A 30 -4.28 1.14 -21.56
C ASP A 30 -3.10 2.00 -22.03
N ARG A 31 -1.94 1.90 -21.37
CA ARG A 31 -0.75 2.73 -21.63
C ARG A 31 0.20 2.15 -22.68
N LYS A 32 -0.33 1.61 -23.79
CA LYS A 32 0.49 1.08 -24.91
C LYS A 32 1.41 2.13 -25.58
N ALA A 33 1.33 3.42 -25.21
CA ALA A 33 2.00 4.51 -25.93
C ALA A 33 2.68 5.59 -25.04
N GLU A 34 2.74 5.47 -23.71
CA GLU A 34 3.35 6.49 -22.85
C GLU A 34 4.70 6.04 -22.23
N ASN A 35 5.65 6.98 -22.15
CA ASN A 35 7.07 6.80 -21.80
C ASN A 35 7.36 6.27 -20.38
N ARG A 36 6.37 5.76 -19.63
CA ARG A 36 6.59 5.22 -18.29
C ARG A 36 5.66 4.06 -17.98
N LEU A 37 6.11 2.86 -18.33
CA LEU A 37 5.54 1.60 -17.86
C LEU A 37 5.71 1.52 -16.34
N LEU A 38 4.64 1.14 -15.64
CA LEU A 38 4.69 0.88 -14.20
C LEU A 38 5.19 -0.54 -13.97
N HIS A 39 5.93 -0.76 -12.88
CA HIS A 39 6.31 -2.12 -12.50
C HIS A 39 5.18 -2.77 -11.70
N PRO A 40 4.83 -4.05 -11.92
CA PRO A 40 5.40 -4.94 -12.92
C PRO A 40 4.75 -4.75 -14.31
N TYR A 41 5.51 -5.11 -15.35
CA TYR A 41 4.98 -5.18 -16.71
C TYR A 41 4.66 -6.65 -17.04
N LEU A 42 3.39 -7.03 -16.88
CA LEU A 42 2.88 -8.38 -17.13
C LEU A 42 1.73 -8.35 -18.12
N ASP A 43 1.68 -9.35 -19.00
CA ASP A 43 0.51 -9.58 -19.83
C ASP A 43 -0.59 -10.23 -18.99
N SER A 44 -1.61 -9.44 -18.67
CA SER A 44 -2.79 -9.84 -17.89
C SER A 44 -4.05 -9.99 -18.75
N SER A 45 -3.89 -10.08 -20.08
CA SER A 45 -5.01 -10.21 -21.03
C SER A 45 -5.90 -11.44 -20.80
N LYS A 46 -5.38 -12.45 -20.09
CA LYS A 46 -6.10 -13.70 -19.74
C LYS A 46 -6.49 -13.80 -18.27
N TRP A 47 -6.28 -12.73 -17.50
CA TRP A 47 -6.59 -12.75 -16.08
C TRP A 47 -8.04 -12.39 -15.79
N GLY A 48 -8.85 -12.02 -16.79
CA GLY A 48 -10.24 -11.64 -16.54
C GLY A 48 -10.38 -10.46 -15.57
N LEU A 49 -9.47 -9.48 -15.61
CA LEU A 49 -9.67 -8.22 -14.87
C LEU A 49 -10.93 -7.52 -15.38
N LEU A 50 -11.66 -6.87 -14.47
CA LEU A 50 -12.79 -6.03 -14.88
C LEU A 50 -12.30 -4.94 -15.87
N PRO A 51 -13.11 -4.54 -16.85
CA PRO A 51 -12.70 -3.55 -17.83
C PRO A 51 -12.95 -2.11 -17.33
N GLY A 52 -12.06 -1.18 -17.71
CA GLY A 52 -12.27 0.26 -17.63
C GLY A 52 -12.80 0.78 -16.29
N GLU A 53 -13.88 1.55 -16.32
CA GLU A 53 -14.50 2.17 -15.14
C GLU A 53 -15.04 1.16 -14.11
N GLU A 54 -15.39 -0.06 -14.54
CA GLU A 54 -15.87 -1.11 -13.63
C GLU A 54 -14.75 -1.56 -12.70
N PHE A 55 -13.53 -1.72 -13.23
CA PHE A 55 -12.35 -1.98 -12.42
C PHE A 55 -12.06 -0.84 -11.47
N ILE A 56 -12.03 0.41 -11.96
CA ILE A 56 -11.70 1.59 -11.13
C ILE A 56 -12.68 1.71 -9.97
N THR A 57 -13.98 1.52 -10.22
CA THR A 57 -15.03 1.58 -9.21
C THR A 57 -14.85 0.49 -8.15
N ASN A 58 -14.64 -0.76 -8.57
CA ASN A 58 -14.41 -1.87 -7.65
C ASN A 58 -13.08 -1.72 -6.89
N PHE A 59 -12.03 -1.25 -7.55
CA PHE A 59 -10.73 -0.98 -6.96
C PHE A 59 -10.84 0.01 -5.79
N LYS A 60 -11.52 1.15 -5.98
CA LYS A 60 -11.73 2.12 -4.90
C LYS A 60 -12.47 1.52 -3.70
N ALA A 61 -13.47 0.68 -3.95
CA ALA A 61 -14.23 0.01 -2.88
C ALA A 61 -13.38 -1.01 -2.14
N VAL A 62 -12.66 -1.87 -2.87
CA VAL A 62 -11.75 -2.89 -2.32
C VAL A 62 -10.60 -2.24 -1.57
N TRP A 63 -10.02 -1.16 -2.11
CA TRP A 63 -8.98 -0.37 -1.46
C TRP A 63 -9.43 0.18 -0.11
N LYS A 64 -10.58 0.86 -0.08
CA LYS A 64 -11.14 1.42 1.16
C LYS A 64 -11.39 0.34 2.22
N GLU A 65 -11.95 -0.80 1.82
CA GLU A 65 -12.18 -1.92 2.73
C GLU A 65 -10.87 -2.51 3.25
N THR A 66 -9.87 -2.67 2.38
CA THR A 66 -8.54 -3.17 2.73
C THR A 66 -7.82 -2.22 3.69
N LEU A 67 -7.88 -0.91 3.43
CA LEU A 67 -7.32 0.13 4.29
C LEU A 67 -7.92 0.07 5.70
N GLN A 68 -9.25 -0.05 5.80
CA GLN A 68 -9.94 -0.19 7.09
C GLN A 68 -9.55 -1.47 7.82
N LYS A 69 -9.43 -2.60 7.11
CA LYS A 69 -9.02 -3.87 7.72
C LYS A 69 -7.58 -3.83 8.23
N ASN A 70 -6.66 -3.17 7.52
CA ASN A 70 -5.29 -2.95 8.01
C ASN A 70 -5.27 -2.01 9.22
N SER A 71 -5.99 -0.88 9.17
CA SER A 71 -6.04 0.07 10.30
C SER A 71 -6.60 -0.56 11.58
N ASP A 72 -7.58 -1.47 11.44
CA ASP A 72 -8.16 -2.20 12.56
C ASP A 72 -7.29 -3.39 13.04
N ARG A 73 -6.09 -3.59 12.45
CA ARG A 73 -5.21 -4.74 12.66
C ARG A 73 -5.90 -6.09 12.45
N ARG A 74 -6.87 -6.13 11.54
CA ARG A 74 -7.61 -7.36 11.18
C ARG A 74 -6.96 -8.15 10.05
N LEU A 75 -5.88 -7.63 9.47
CA LEU A 75 -5.04 -8.34 8.52
C LEU A 75 -3.67 -8.52 9.16
N ASP A 76 -3.14 -9.75 9.07
CA ASP A 76 -1.73 -9.94 9.36
C ASP A 76 -0.93 -9.30 8.23
N HIS A 77 0.04 -8.46 8.59
CA HIS A 77 0.83 -7.68 7.64
C HIS A 77 1.62 -8.60 6.66
N TYR A 78 1.74 -9.88 6.98
CA TYR A 78 2.57 -10.88 6.27
C TYR A 78 1.78 -11.99 5.55
N GLY A 79 0.45 -11.97 5.56
CA GLY A 79 -0.37 -12.95 4.86
C GLY A 79 -1.83 -12.72 5.21
N ILE A 80 -2.81 -12.87 4.34
CA ILE A 80 -2.94 -13.92 3.37
C ILE A 80 -3.85 -13.33 2.28
N ILE A 81 -3.32 -13.15 1.07
CA ILE A 81 -4.12 -12.72 -0.10
C ILE A 81 -5.25 -13.73 -0.35
N HIS A 82 -5.00 -15.01 -0.10
CA HIS A 82 -6.00 -16.09 -0.16
C HIS A 82 -7.13 -15.98 0.90
N ASP A 83 -6.88 -15.55 2.13
CA ASP A 83 -7.95 -15.40 3.15
C ASP A 83 -8.88 -14.23 2.83
N GLN A 84 -8.38 -13.28 2.04
CA GLN A 84 -9.14 -12.17 1.50
C GLN A 84 -9.52 -12.40 0.04
N GLN A 85 -9.52 -13.66 -0.44
CA GLN A 85 -9.85 -14.01 -1.81
C GLN A 85 -11.18 -13.39 -2.25
N LEU A 86 -12.25 -13.54 -1.46
CA LEU A 86 -13.56 -12.96 -1.78
C LEU A 86 -13.54 -11.44 -1.93
N LEU A 87 -12.64 -10.76 -1.22
CA LEU A 87 -12.48 -9.32 -1.33
C LEU A 87 -11.76 -8.95 -2.64
N PHE A 88 -10.67 -9.64 -2.96
CA PHE A 88 -9.85 -9.31 -4.13
C PHE A 88 -10.40 -9.84 -5.45
N GLU A 89 -11.14 -10.95 -5.44
CA GLU A 89 -11.86 -11.48 -6.61
C GLU A 89 -12.90 -10.51 -7.17
N ARG A 90 -13.31 -9.48 -6.39
CA ARG A 90 -14.16 -8.39 -6.86
C ARG A 90 -13.51 -7.51 -7.94
N LEU A 91 -12.21 -7.66 -8.18
CA LEU A 91 -11.48 -6.97 -9.25
C LEU A 91 -11.49 -7.74 -10.58
N PHE A 92 -12.13 -8.92 -10.57
CA PHE A 92 -12.14 -9.86 -11.68
C PHE A 92 -13.58 -10.16 -12.12
N VAL A 93 -13.73 -10.64 -13.35
CA VAL A 93 -15.01 -11.16 -13.84
C VAL A 93 -15.43 -12.39 -13.02
N GLN A 94 -16.73 -12.51 -12.73
CA GLN A 94 -17.25 -13.55 -11.83
C GLN A 94 -17.48 -14.87 -12.58
N ASN A 95 -16.41 -15.44 -13.12
CA ASN A 95 -16.38 -16.71 -13.85
C ASN A 95 -15.03 -17.44 -13.64
N GLU A 96 -14.83 -18.57 -14.32
CA GLU A 96 -13.58 -19.36 -14.22
C GLU A 96 -12.32 -18.58 -14.62
N GLU A 97 -12.43 -17.67 -15.60
CA GLU A 97 -11.32 -16.84 -16.05
C GLU A 97 -10.86 -15.87 -14.96
N GLY A 98 -11.80 -15.20 -14.30
CA GLY A 98 -11.47 -14.27 -13.20
C GLY A 98 -10.93 -14.97 -11.96
N HIS A 99 -11.46 -16.15 -11.63
CA HIS A 99 -10.92 -16.97 -10.54
C HIS A 99 -9.48 -17.45 -10.84
N HIS A 100 -9.23 -17.88 -12.08
CA HIS A 100 -7.90 -18.21 -12.54
C HIS A 100 -6.97 -16.99 -12.49
N GLY A 101 -7.42 -15.82 -12.96
CA GLY A 101 -6.66 -14.59 -12.92
C GLY A 101 -6.30 -14.12 -11.52
N PHE A 102 -7.20 -14.25 -10.54
CA PHE A 102 -6.88 -13.99 -9.13
C PHE A 102 -5.78 -14.93 -8.64
N THR A 103 -5.88 -16.21 -8.96
CA THR A 103 -4.87 -17.22 -8.55
C THR A 103 -3.51 -16.92 -9.16
N GLU A 104 -3.44 -16.65 -10.46
CA GLU A 104 -2.19 -16.34 -11.16
C GLU A 104 -1.57 -15.01 -10.70
N SER A 105 -2.39 -13.98 -10.55
CA SER A 105 -1.91 -12.64 -10.15
C SER A 105 -1.43 -12.61 -8.71
N SER A 106 -2.09 -13.31 -7.79
CA SER A 106 -1.63 -13.46 -6.41
C SER A 106 -0.33 -14.26 -6.33
N ALA A 107 -0.21 -15.36 -7.08
CA ALA A 107 1.04 -16.12 -7.18
C ALA A 107 2.18 -15.27 -7.77
N ALA A 108 1.91 -14.51 -8.83
CA ALA A 108 2.88 -13.60 -9.44
C ALA A 108 3.33 -12.49 -8.47
N PHE A 109 2.40 -11.92 -7.72
CA PHE A 109 2.72 -10.94 -6.67
C PHE A 109 3.62 -11.55 -5.60
N LEU A 110 3.27 -12.71 -5.05
CA LEU A 110 4.06 -13.37 -4.00
C LEU A 110 5.46 -13.72 -4.52
N ALA A 111 5.57 -14.29 -5.73
CA ALA A 111 6.86 -14.61 -6.33
C ALA A 111 7.75 -13.37 -6.50
N TRP A 112 7.17 -12.23 -6.87
CA TRP A 112 7.91 -10.97 -6.97
C TRP A 112 8.24 -10.38 -5.58
N TRP A 113 7.27 -10.34 -4.67
CA TRP A 113 7.40 -9.74 -3.35
C TRP A 113 8.42 -10.48 -2.48
N ASP A 114 8.42 -11.82 -2.52
CA ASP A 114 9.37 -12.66 -1.79
C ASP A 114 10.75 -12.72 -2.46
N SER A 115 10.88 -12.24 -3.69
CA SER A 115 12.16 -12.16 -4.39
C SER A 115 13.11 -11.14 -3.75
N MET A 116 14.40 -11.24 -4.06
CA MET A 116 15.42 -10.29 -3.61
C MET A 116 15.08 -8.84 -3.99
N ALA A 117 14.43 -8.60 -5.14
CA ALA A 117 14.06 -7.26 -5.57
C ALA A 117 12.89 -6.67 -4.74
N GLY A 118 11.89 -7.49 -4.41
CA GLY A 118 10.77 -7.11 -3.54
C GLY A 118 11.24 -6.84 -2.10
N ARG A 119 12.06 -7.75 -1.56
CA ARG A 119 12.68 -7.58 -0.23
C ARG A 119 13.53 -6.32 -0.12
N ILE A 120 14.41 -6.05 -1.09
CA ILE A 120 15.27 -4.85 -1.07
C ILE A 120 14.44 -3.55 -1.09
N ALA A 121 13.30 -3.52 -1.79
CA ALA A 121 12.46 -2.33 -1.85
C ALA A 121 11.90 -1.94 -0.47
N VAL A 122 11.62 -2.94 0.37
CA VAL A 122 11.02 -2.78 1.70
C VAL A 122 12.09 -2.70 2.80
N GLU A 123 13.06 -3.62 2.82
CA GLU A 123 14.12 -3.73 3.84
C GLU A 123 14.97 -2.46 3.94
N ARG A 124 15.24 -1.78 2.80
CA ARG A 124 16.00 -0.51 2.81
C ARG A 124 15.36 0.59 3.64
N VAL A 125 14.03 0.59 3.80
CA VAL A 125 13.35 1.59 4.65
C VAL A 125 13.63 1.32 6.13
N PHE A 126 13.64 0.05 6.50
CA PHE A 126 13.82 -0.40 7.88
C PHE A 126 15.30 -0.39 8.31
N ASP A 127 16.23 -0.64 7.39
CA ASP A 127 17.67 -0.72 7.69
C ASP A 127 18.40 0.64 7.65
N ALA A 128 17.89 1.66 6.95
CA ALA A 128 18.67 2.86 6.59
C ALA A 128 18.55 4.07 7.55
N ASP A 129 18.24 3.87 8.84
CA ASP A 129 17.89 4.93 9.80
C ASP A 129 16.72 5.84 9.36
N MET A 130 16.03 5.52 8.26
CA MET A 130 15.01 6.39 7.67
C MET A 130 13.82 6.52 8.61
N MET A 131 13.32 5.40 9.13
CA MET A 131 12.23 5.41 10.09
C MET A 131 12.62 6.11 11.40
N GLN A 132 13.89 6.04 11.80
CA GLN A 132 14.39 6.77 12.96
C GLN A 132 14.38 8.29 12.73
N LYS A 133 14.73 8.75 11.53
CA LYS A 133 14.63 10.19 11.15
C LYS A 133 13.19 10.65 11.12
N VAL A 134 12.30 9.88 10.49
CA VAL A 134 10.85 10.15 10.47
C VAL A 134 10.31 10.26 11.91
N TYR A 135 10.67 9.32 12.78
CA TYR A 135 10.31 9.35 14.19
C TYR A 135 10.77 10.63 14.89
N GLN A 136 12.06 10.98 14.76
CA GLN A 136 12.62 12.19 15.39
C GLN A 136 11.93 13.46 14.91
N GLU A 137 11.68 13.58 13.60
CA GLU A 137 10.99 14.74 13.03
C GLU A 137 9.52 14.83 13.48
N LEU A 138 8.83 13.69 13.65
CA LEU A 138 7.45 13.65 14.15
C LEU A 138 7.37 14.04 15.63
N VAL A 139 8.18 13.43 16.50
CA VAL A 139 8.17 13.68 17.95
C VAL A 139 8.40 15.15 18.29
N LEU A 140 9.27 15.84 17.55
CA LEU A 140 9.53 17.27 17.72
C LEU A 140 8.36 18.16 17.31
N SER A 141 7.45 17.64 16.48
CA SER A 141 6.34 18.40 15.90
C SER A 141 4.97 18.08 16.50
N LEU A 142 4.86 17.01 17.28
CA LEU A 142 3.60 16.54 17.85
C LEU A 142 3.48 16.96 19.33
N THR A 143 2.33 17.53 19.67
CA THR A 143 1.88 17.68 21.06
C THR A 143 1.02 16.47 21.38
N THR A 144 1.60 15.42 21.97
CA THR A 144 0.86 14.15 22.17
C THR A 144 -0.19 14.27 23.27
N ASN A 145 -1.37 13.72 23.03
CA ASN A 145 -2.43 13.53 24.03
C ASN A 145 -2.34 12.09 24.57
N PRO A 146 -2.44 11.85 25.89
CA PRO A 146 -2.25 10.53 26.51
C PRO A 146 -3.21 9.40 26.08
N LYS A 147 -4.23 9.66 25.24
CA LYS A 147 -5.22 8.64 24.84
C LYS A 147 -4.83 7.80 23.63
N ASN A 148 -3.96 8.30 22.76
CA ASN A 148 -3.42 7.54 21.64
C ASN A 148 -2.12 8.21 21.20
N ASN A 149 -1.06 7.44 21.09
CA ASN A 149 0.31 7.93 20.90
C ASN A 149 1.07 7.09 19.85
N ARG A 150 0.41 6.13 19.20
CA ARG A 150 1.04 5.25 18.23
C ARG A 150 0.55 5.52 16.81
N LEU A 151 1.43 6.03 15.95
CA LEU A 151 1.15 6.14 14.52
C LEU A 151 1.56 4.86 13.81
N VAL A 152 0.64 4.26 13.04
CA VAL A 152 0.93 3.13 12.16
C VAL A 152 1.11 3.63 10.72
N ILE A 153 2.20 3.24 10.07
CA ILE A 153 2.55 3.57 8.69
C ILE A 153 2.60 2.29 7.85
N ASP A 154 1.69 2.17 6.90
CA ASP A 154 1.74 1.13 5.88
C ASP A 154 2.48 1.62 4.63
N LEU A 155 3.63 1.03 4.36
CA LEU A 155 4.50 1.37 3.25
C LEU A 155 4.05 0.65 1.98
N LEU A 156 3.91 1.43 0.92
CA LEU A 156 3.53 0.97 -0.41
C LEU A 156 4.75 1.02 -1.34
N TYR A 157 5.00 -0.02 -2.11
CA TYR A 157 6.16 -0.05 -3.01
C TYR A 157 6.07 0.97 -4.16
N ASP A 158 4.85 1.35 -4.54
CA ASP A 158 4.57 2.34 -5.58
C ASP A 158 3.28 3.13 -5.26
N ARG A 159 2.96 4.15 -6.06
CA ARG A 159 1.88 5.09 -5.80
C ARG A 159 0.50 4.51 -6.10
N PRO A 160 -0.47 4.58 -5.17
CA PRO A 160 -1.85 4.17 -5.43
C PRO A 160 -2.62 5.29 -6.17
N VAL A 161 -2.52 5.36 -7.50
CA VAL A 161 -3.07 6.47 -8.31
C VAL A 161 -4.58 6.38 -8.58
N LEU A 162 -5.21 5.22 -8.34
CA LEU A 162 -6.66 5.04 -8.54
C LEU A 162 -7.49 5.42 -7.31
N THR A 163 -6.88 5.92 -6.24
CA THR A 163 -7.53 6.22 -4.96
C THR A 163 -6.92 7.45 -4.31
N ASP A 164 -7.77 8.25 -3.68
CA ASP A 164 -7.36 9.46 -2.94
C ASP A 164 -7.29 9.20 -1.43
N GLN A 165 -7.82 8.07 -0.96
CA GLN A 165 -7.89 7.75 0.47
C GLN A 165 -6.68 6.92 0.90
N CYS A 166 -5.78 7.53 1.67
CA CYS A 166 -4.59 6.86 2.20
C CYS A 166 -4.42 7.04 3.72
N MET A 167 -5.40 7.61 4.42
CA MET A 167 -5.23 8.03 5.82
C MET A 167 -6.44 7.72 6.70
N GLY A 168 -6.17 7.52 7.98
CA GLY A 168 -7.14 7.49 9.08
C GLY A 168 -6.53 8.11 10.34
N THR A 169 -7.27 8.11 11.45
CA THR A 169 -6.75 8.57 12.74
C THR A 169 -5.71 7.58 13.24
N TRP A 170 -4.49 8.05 13.52
CA TRP A 170 -3.33 7.26 13.94
C TRP A 170 -2.88 6.19 12.94
N TYR A 171 -3.26 6.34 11.67
CA TYR A 171 -2.94 5.38 10.62
C TYR A 171 -2.76 6.09 9.27
N ILE A 172 -1.76 5.67 8.50
CA ILE A 172 -1.49 6.21 7.18
C ILE A 172 -0.82 5.18 6.27
N ALA A 173 -1.20 5.14 4.99
CA ALA A 173 -0.53 4.37 3.96
C ALA A 173 0.23 5.31 3.00
N LEU A 174 1.51 5.07 2.75
CA LEU A 174 2.36 5.97 1.94
C LEU A 174 3.29 5.21 1.00
N PRO A 175 3.54 5.72 -0.21
CA PRO A 175 4.60 5.22 -1.07
C PRO A 175 5.97 5.36 -0.42
N ILE A 176 6.78 4.32 -0.47
CA ILE A 176 8.16 4.30 0.06
C ILE A 176 8.99 5.44 -0.54
N GLU A 177 8.81 5.72 -1.84
CA GLU A 177 9.50 6.82 -2.53
C GLU A 177 9.28 8.19 -1.88
N ASP A 178 8.14 8.40 -1.23
CA ASP A 178 7.80 9.68 -0.60
C ASP A 178 8.66 9.93 0.65
N LEU A 179 9.29 8.89 1.24
CA LEU A 179 10.21 9.05 2.37
C LEU A 179 11.64 9.40 1.93
N PHE A 180 12.05 9.03 0.72
CA PHE A 180 13.42 9.24 0.23
C PHE A 180 13.58 10.52 -0.60
N ILE A 181 12.52 10.98 -1.27
CA ILE A 181 12.57 12.19 -2.10
C ILE A 181 12.23 13.40 -1.23
N LYS A 182 13.20 14.30 -1.03
CA LYS A 182 13.10 15.44 -0.08
C LYS A 182 11.80 16.24 -0.18
N ASP A 183 11.41 16.66 -1.39
CA ASP A 183 10.22 17.48 -1.58
C ASP A 183 8.93 16.73 -1.24
N ARG A 184 8.90 15.42 -1.56
CA ARG A 184 7.76 14.55 -1.24
C ARG A 184 7.71 14.20 0.24
N ARG A 185 8.87 14.10 0.89
CA ARG A 185 8.99 13.82 2.32
C ARG A 185 8.34 14.91 3.15
N ASN A 186 8.53 16.17 2.78
CA ASN A 186 7.87 17.28 3.49
C ASN A 186 6.34 17.11 3.47
N HIS A 187 5.77 16.79 2.31
CA HIS A 187 4.35 16.53 2.18
C HIS A 187 3.91 15.28 2.96
N ALA A 188 4.67 14.18 2.89
CA ALA A 188 4.40 12.98 3.67
C ALA A 188 4.39 13.26 5.19
N MET A 189 5.31 14.10 5.67
CA MET A 189 5.36 14.52 7.08
C MET A 189 4.13 15.35 7.49
N GLU A 190 3.61 16.21 6.61
CA GLU A 190 2.36 16.95 6.86
C GLU A 190 1.17 16.00 6.97
N LEU A 191 1.09 15.01 6.08
CA LEU A 191 0.05 13.97 6.10
C LEU A 191 0.12 13.13 7.38
N MET A 192 1.32 12.68 7.77
CA MET A 192 1.53 11.94 9.02
C MET A 192 1.09 12.75 10.25
N ARG A 193 1.40 14.05 10.31
CA ARG A 193 0.94 14.94 11.39
C ARG A 193 -0.57 15.07 11.40
N ALA A 194 -1.20 15.23 10.23
CA ALA A 194 -2.64 15.32 10.12
C ALA A 194 -3.33 14.03 10.60
N SER A 195 -2.73 12.85 10.38
CA SER A 195 -3.21 11.58 10.93
C SER A 195 -3.13 11.48 12.46
N CYS A 196 -2.27 12.25 13.12
CA CYS A 196 -2.12 12.24 14.59
C CYS A 196 -3.06 13.21 15.33
N LEU A 197 -3.86 14.01 14.61
CA LEU A 197 -4.80 14.99 15.17
C LEU A 197 -6.24 14.48 15.13
#